data_AF-A0A7I8D8M4-F1
#
_entry.id   AF-A0A7I8D8M4-F1
#
_cell.length_a   1.000
_cell.length_b   1.000
_cell.length_c   1.000
_cell.angle_alpha   90.00
_cell.angle_beta   90.00
_cell.angle_gamma   90.00
#
_symmetry.space_group_name_H-M   'P 1'
#
loop_
_entity.id
_entity.type
_entity.pdbx_description
1 polymer ?
#
loop_
_entity_poly.entity_id
_entity_poly.type
_entity_poly.pdbx_seq_one_letter_code
_entity_poly.pdbx_strand_id
1 'polypeptide(L)' 'MKTWERKGYTVVEKEFDHDLHEFEVVKGGEVVATITPADLDDMNRIIEDLDNGEDVNGWEDGMGNTISV' A
#
# COMPACT_ATOMS: atom_id res chain seq x y z
N MET A 1 0.44 6.36 10.75
CA MET A 1 0.40 4.89 10.63
C MET A 1 -1.02 4.39 10.84
N LYS A 2 -1.69 4.18 9.71
CA LYS A 2 -3.06 3.69 9.55
C LYS A 2 -3.04 2.26 8.99
N THR A 3 -4.13 1.54 9.19
CA THR A 3 -4.35 0.21 8.61
C THR A 3 -5.68 0.22 7.88
N TRP A 4 -5.68 -0.33 6.66
CA TRP A 4 -6.88 -0.50 5.84
C TRP A 4 -7.22 -1.98 5.74
N GLU A 5 -8.40 -2.33 6.22
CA GLU A 5 -8.93 -3.68 6.09
C GLU A 5 -9.59 -3.85 4.73
N ARG A 6 -9.28 -4.97 4.06
CA ARG A 6 -9.86 -5.37 2.78
C ARG A 6 -10.39 -6.79 2.92
N LYS A 7 -11.15 -7.25 1.93
CA LYS A 7 -11.73 -8.60 1.95
C LYS A 7 -10.64 -9.64 1.67
N GLY A 8 -9.96 -10.11 2.72
CA GLY A 8 -9.00 -11.21 2.66
C GLY A 8 -7.53 -10.81 2.84
N TYR A 9 -7.24 -9.51 2.98
CA TYR A 9 -5.91 -8.98 3.26
C TYR A 9 -6.04 -7.62 3.96
N THR A 10 -4.93 -7.08 4.47
CA THR A 10 -4.87 -5.75 5.10
C THR A 10 -3.71 -4.95 4.52
N VAL A 11 -3.87 -3.64 4.39
CA VAL A 11 -2.77 -2.73 4.02
C VAL A 11 -2.32 -1.98 5.27
N VAL A 12 -1.02 -1.97 5.55
CA VAL A 12 -0.44 -1.34 6.75
C VAL A 12 0.54 -0.26 6.35
N GLU A 13 0.29 0.98 6.76
CA GLU A 13 1.23 2.10 6.59
C GLU A 13 2.42 1.95 7.54
N LYS A 14 3.63 2.07 7.01
CA LYS A 14 4.89 2.08 7.75
C LYS A 14 5.74 3.27 7.38
N GLU A 15 6.47 3.82 8.36
CA GLU A 15 7.49 4.83 8.12
C GLU A 15 8.53 4.32 7.13
N PHE A 16 8.89 5.17 6.17
CA PHE A 16 9.93 4.95 5.18
C PHE A 16 10.84 6.20 5.14
N ASP A 17 11.69 6.31 4.12
CA ASP A 17 12.73 7.33 3.99
C ASP A 17 12.20 8.76 4.18
N HIS A 18 12.73 9.44 5.20
CA HIS A 18 12.33 10.79 5.60
C HIS A 18 10.83 10.93 5.91
N ASP A 19 10.09 11.65 5.07
CA ASP A 19 8.66 11.91 5.21
C ASP A 19 7.80 10.95 4.37
N LEU A 20 8.44 10.04 3.61
CA LEU A 20 7.73 9.02 2.83
C LEU A 20 7.38 7.83 3.70
N HIS A 21 6.26 7.18 3.37
CA HIS A 21 5.81 5.95 3.98
C HIS A 21 5.66 4.86 2.92
N GLU A 22 5.78 3.61 3.35
CA GLU A 22 5.47 2.42 2.53
C GLU A 22 4.20 1.75 3.02
N PHE A 23 3.55 0.98 2.13
CA PHE A 23 2.30 0.30 2.43
C PHE A 23 2.45 -1.20 2.23
N GLU A 24 2.54 -1.94 3.33
CA GLU A 24 2.63 -3.39 3.29
C GLU A 24 1.26 -4.02 3.09
N VAL A 25 1.14 -4.85 2.06
CA VAL A 25 -0.05 -5.64 1.78
C VAL A 25 0.13 -7.01 2.43
N VAL A 26 -0.64 -7.27 3.48
CA VAL A 26 -0.52 -8.46 4.32
C VAL A 26 -1.71 -9.39 4.07
N LYS A 27 -1.44 -10.61 3.60
CA LYS A 27 -2.43 -11.65 3.36
C LYS A 27 -2.05 -12.92 4.12
N GLY A 28 -2.96 -13.44 4.93
CA GLY A 28 -2.69 -14.66 5.72
C GLY A 28 -1.57 -14.51 6.77
N GLY A 29 -1.22 -13.28 7.15
CA GLY A 29 -0.12 -12.99 8.07
C GLY A 29 1.25 -12.81 7.41
N GLU A 30 1.32 -12.90 6.08
CA GLU A 30 2.55 -12.70 5.30
C GLU A 30 2.43 -11.43 4.45
N VAL A 31 3.53 -10.68 4.33
CA VAL A 31 3.62 -9.55 3.40
C VAL A 31 3.75 -10.12 1.99
N VAL A 32 2.77 -9.83 1.14
CA VAL A 32 2.72 -10.31 -0.25
C VAL A 32 3.12 -9.25 -1.27
N ALA A 33 3.05 -7.97 -0.90
CA ALA A 33 3.55 -6.84 -1.67
C ALA A 33 3.83 -5.66 -0.73
N THR A 34 4.70 -4.75 -1.17
CA THR A 34 4.96 -3.46 -0.51
C THR A 34 4.84 -2.38 -1.55
N ILE A 35 3.91 -1.45 -1.35
CA ILE A 35 3.77 -0.28 -2.23
C ILE A 35 4.75 0.78 -1.74
N THR A 36 5.67 1.18 -2.60
CA THR A 36 6.67 2.22 -2.33
C THR A 36 6.37 3.44 -3.20
N PRO A 37 5.81 4.51 -2.63
CA PRO A 37 5.54 5.74 -3.36
C PRO A 37 6.81 6.37 -3.90
N ALA A 38 6.74 6.98 -5.09
CA ALA A 38 7.88 7.69 -5.67
C ALA A 38 8.15 9.04 -4.98
N ASP A 39 7.09 9.69 -4.48
CA ASP A 39 7.14 10.99 -3.81
C ASP A 39 5.92 11.22 -2.89
N LEU A 40 5.87 12.40 -2.25
CA LEU A 40 4.80 12.75 -1.30
C LEU A 40 3.43 12.88 -1.98
N ASP A 41 3.37 13.30 -3.24
CA ASP A 41 2.10 13.43 -3.96
C ASP A 41 1.54 12.04 -4.28
N ASP A 42 2.41 11.11 -4.68
CA ASP A 42 2.08 9.71 -4.91
C ASP A 42 1.58 9.02 -3.62
N MET A 43 2.30 9.24 -2.50
CA MET A 43 1.90 8.74 -1.18
C MET A 43 0.51 9.24 -0.78
N ASN A 44 0.23 10.53 -0.97
CA ASN A 44 -1.07 11.11 -0.64
C ASN A 44 -2.21 10.54 -1.50
N ARG A 45 -1.96 10.26 -2.78
CA ARG A 45 -2.93 9.61 -3.67
C ARG A 45 -3.23 8.18 -3.23
N ILE A 46 -2.20 7.40 -2.90
CA ILE A 46 -2.35 6.05 -2.37
C ILE A 46 -3.22 6.06 -1.11
N ILE A 47 -2.96 6.99 -0.19
CA ILE A 47 -3.76 7.14 1.04
C ILE A 47 -5.21 7.51 0.72
N GLU A 48 -5.45 8.43 -0.22
CA GLU A 48 -6.80 8.84 -0.64
C GLU A 48 -7.58 7.68 -1.27
N ASP A 49 -6.96 6.94 -2.18
CA ASP A 49 -7.57 5.76 -2.82
C ASP A 49 -7.88 4.67 -1.78
N LEU A 50 -6.94 4.43 -0.85
CA LEU A 50 -7.15 3.49 0.26
C LEU A 50 -8.29 3.95 1.20
N ASP A 51 -8.42 5.25 1.45
CA ASP A 51 -9.50 5.83 2.25
C ASP A 51 -10.86 5.76 1.55
N ASN A 52 -10.87 5.88 0.23
CA ASN A 52 -12.06 5.70 -0.61
C ASN A 52 -12.49 4.23 -0.74
N GLY A 53 -11.66 3.29 -0.28
CA GLY A 53 -11.95 1.87 -0.29
C GLY A 53 -11.52 1.15 -1.57
N GLU A 54 -10.65 1.77 -2.37
CA GLU A 54 -10.09 1.15 -3.57
C GLU A 54 -9.30 -0.14 -3.23
N ASP A 55 -9.30 -1.07 -4.16
CA ASP A 55 -8.59 -2.34 -4.08
C ASP A 55 -7.19 -2.18 -4.66
N VAL A 56 -6.17 -2.71 -3.99
CA VAL A 56 -4.77 -2.63 -4.47
C VAL A 56 -4.42 -3.74 -5.46
N ASN A 57 -5.31 -4.72 -5.64
CA ASN A 57 -5.10 -5.80 -6.60
C ASN A 57 -4.98 -5.23 -8.03
N GLY A 58 -3.83 -5.47 -8.67
CA GLY A 58 -3.53 -4.95 -10.01
C GLY A 58 -2.79 -3.60 -10.04
N TRP A 59 -2.51 -2.98 -8.90
CA TRP A 59 -1.69 -1.78 -8.83
C TRP A 59 -0.21 -2.10 -9.08
N GLU A 60 0.57 -1.09 -9.48
CA GLU A 60 2.03 -1.15 -9.48
C GLU A 60 2.56 -0.86 -8.08
N ASP A 61 3.55 -1.62 -7.62
CA ASP A 61 4.14 -1.51 -6.28
C ASP A 61 5.23 -0.42 -6.13
N GLY A 62 5.47 0.37 -7.18
CA GLY A 62 6.56 1.37 -7.23
C GLY A 62 7.93 0.79 -7.57
N MET A 63 8.05 -0.55 -7.70
CA MET A 63 9.24 -1.25 -8.18
C MET A 63 9.03 -1.91 -9.55
N GLY A 64 7.92 -1.60 -10.22
CA GLY A 64 7.54 -2.15 -11.51
C GLY A 64 6.87 -3.53 -11.45
N ASN A 65 6.46 -4.00 -10.26
CA ASN A 65 5.69 -5.24 -10.12
C ASN A 65 4.20 -4.95 -9.95
N THR A 66 3.36 -5.83 -10.49
CA THR A 66 1.91 -5.77 -10.30
C THR A 66 1.51 -6.56 -9.07
N ILE A 67 0.73 -5.95 -8.18
CA ILE A 67 0.22 -6.58 -6.96
C ILE A 67 -0.85 -7.61 -7.30
N SER A 68 -0.75 -8.79 -6.67
CA SER A 68 -1.76 -9.85 -6.77
C SER A 68 -2.12 -10.37 -5.38
N VAL A 69 -3.38 -10.21 -4.99
CA VAL A 69 -3.92 -10.55 -3.66
C VAL A 69 -5.18 -11.41 -3.69
#